data_AF-A0A4U1C5K9-F1
#
_entry.id   AF-A0A4U1C5K9-F1
#
_cell.length_a   1.000
_cell.length_b   1.000
_cell.length_c   1.000
_cell.angle_alpha   90.00
_cell.angle_beta   90.00
_cell.angle_gamma   90.00
#
_symmetry.space_group_name_H-M   'P 1'
#
loop_
_entity.id
_entity.type
_entity.pdbx_description
1 polymer ?
#
loop_
_entity_poly.entity_id
_entity_poly.type
_entity_poly.pdbx_seq_one_letter_code
_entity_poly.pdbx_strand_id
1 'polypeptide(L)'
;MKNFILVFSFLILVISACRKDEIIDDNPNIQLQFSTDSILFDTIFTNSGSTSRVLKIFNYNKNSIIISDIHLKGGSSSAFKININGVASSAISNLKIRGNDSVYVFVKAFIDPNNINSPFIVEDEISITMNGNLEKIPLQAYGQNAIYLNGATINTNTTFTKDKPYIIYNYAIVNQNVTLQINPGAKLFFHKGATLFVSGSLKANGTFADSITFSSDRLERIYDDEPGQWGGIHILRPSFDNQINYAAIKNALVGIRVDSLSNNANPKLLLSNSIVKNHEVAGLLGYTASVIGLNNLFYNCGQFLVIGLYGGNYAFYQNTLANYNFNFPRKTPSVFFSDNLNDNTTITKGLSTIFINNIIYGSLTRELEFDKKGTGLFITDFQNNLIRTDIQTLGNSNIYNQDPLFINTRKENYKLPANSVAVGKGKDLTTNSYFNSYLSKDLEQNNRIFPSVLGCYEK
;
A
#
# COMPACT_ATOMS: atom_id res chain seq x y z
N MET A 1 72.50 -21.29 -16.30
CA MET A 1 71.88 -20.06 -16.87
C MET A 1 70.38 -19.94 -16.57
N LYS A 2 69.54 -20.97 -16.80
CA LYS A 2 68.08 -20.92 -16.49
C LYS A 2 67.74 -20.54 -15.03
N ASN A 3 68.46 -21.08 -14.04
CA ASN A 3 68.19 -20.78 -12.62
C ASN A 3 68.60 -19.36 -12.21
N PHE A 4 69.59 -18.76 -12.90
CA PHE A 4 70.04 -17.39 -12.63
C PHE A 4 69.04 -16.35 -13.16
N ILE A 5 68.39 -16.64 -14.30
CA ILE A 5 67.33 -15.81 -14.88
C ILE A 5 66.07 -15.82 -14.01
N LEU A 6 65.71 -16.96 -13.42
CA LEU A 6 64.57 -17.09 -12.50
C LEU A 6 64.78 -16.31 -11.20
N VAL A 7 65.98 -16.37 -10.61
CA VAL A 7 66.32 -15.59 -9.40
C VAL A 7 66.37 -14.09 -9.71
N PHE A 8 66.92 -13.70 -10.85
CA PHE A 8 66.97 -12.29 -11.27
C PHE A 8 65.58 -11.73 -11.61
N SER A 9 64.71 -12.53 -12.26
CA SER A 9 63.32 -12.16 -12.55
C SER A 9 62.47 -12.06 -11.27
N PHE A 10 62.72 -12.92 -10.28
CA PHE A 10 62.07 -12.82 -8.97
C PHE A 10 62.53 -11.57 -8.22
N LEU A 11 63.83 -11.24 -8.27
CA LEU A 11 64.38 -10.05 -7.63
C LEU A 11 63.84 -8.74 -8.25
N ILE A 12 63.61 -8.69 -9.57
CA ILE A 12 62.96 -7.56 -10.27
C ILE A 12 61.48 -7.38 -9.86
N LEU A 13 60.78 -8.48 -9.58
CA LEU A 13 59.41 -8.45 -9.05
C LEU A 13 59.34 -7.91 -7.61
N VAL A 14 60.37 -8.15 -6.79
CA VAL A 14 60.41 -7.63 -5.40
C VAL A 14 60.73 -6.12 -5.35
N ILE A 15 61.57 -5.59 -6.25
CA ILE A 15 61.84 -4.13 -6.33
C ILE A 15 60.72 -3.32 -7.02
N SER A 16 59.81 -3.97 -7.75
CA SER A 16 58.61 -3.32 -8.30
C SER A 16 57.46 -3.19 -7.29
N ALA A 17 57.64 -3.69 -6.06
CA ALA A 17 56.66 -3.59 -4.98
C ALA A 17 56.82 -2.32 -4.10
N CYS A 18 57.55 -1.30 -4.58
CA CYS A 18 57.55 0.02 -3.98
C CYS A 18 56.16 0.64 -4.12
N ARG A 19 55.32 0.50 -3.09
CA ARG A 19 54.14 1.35 -2.94
C ARG A 19 54.65 2.79 -2.87
N LYS A 20 54.22 3.64 -3.82
CA LYS A 20 54.38 5.10 -3.69
C LYS A 20 53.86 5.50 -2.32
N ASP A 21 54.64 6.28 -1.57
CA ASP A 21 54.17 6.90 -0.35
C ASP A 21 52.90 7.70 -0.68
N GLU A 22 51.78 7.33 -0.06
CA GLU A 22 50.52 8.04 -0.22
C GLU A 22 50.64 9.41 0.45
N ILE A 23 50.69 10.46 -0.38
CA ILE A 23 50.73 11.85 0.08
C ILE A 23 49.35 12.20 0.67
N ILE A 24 49.37 12.79 1.86
CA ILE A 24 48.19 13.37 2.52
C ILE A 24 48.17 14.86 2.18
N ASP A 25 47.03 15.35 1.72
CA ASP A 25 46.82 16.75 1.36
C ASP A 25 46.13 17.49 2.52
N ASP A 26 46.88 18.39 3.14
CA ASP A 26 46.47 19.20 4.30
C ASP A 26 46.09 20.64 3.90
N ASN A 27 46.00 20.93 2.60
CA ASN A 27 45.64 22.26 2.11
C ASN A 27 44.21 22.64 2.58
N PRO A 28 44.05 23.77 3.29
CA PRO A 28 42.75 24.23 3.77
C PRO A 28 41.80 24.68 2.65
N ASN A 29 42.28 24.84 1.42
CA ASN A 29 41.41 25.18 0.28
C ASN A 29 40.72 23.94 -0.34
N ILE A 30 41.04 22.73 0.13
CA ILE A 30 40.38 21.53 -0.35
C ILE A 30 38.97 21.48 0.20
N GLN A 31 38.00 21.36 -0.71
CA GLN A 31 36.59 21.20 -0.38
C GLN A 31 36.19 19.73 -0.49
N LEU A 32 35.47 19.26 0.52
CA LEU A 32 34.76 17.99 0.43
C LEU A 32 33.57 18.14 -0.50
N GLN A 33 33.24 17.08 -1.23
CA GLN A 33 32.00 17.02 -1.99
C GLN A 33 31.11 15.90 -1.44
N PHE A 34 29.81 16.14 -1.49
CA PHE A 34 28.80 15.28 -0.90
C PHE A 34 27.78 14.84 -1.95
N SER A 35 27.17 13.66 -1.77
CA SER A 35 26.09 13.21 -2.66
C SER A 35 24.78 13.98 -2.50
N THR A 36 24.63 14.71 -1.39
CA THR A 36 23.45 15.52 -1.05
C THR A 36 23.88 16.58 -0.05
N ASP A 37 23.14 17.68 0.02
CA ASP A 37 23.34 18.76 1.00
C ASP A 37 22.59 18.50 2.32
N SER A 38 21.62 17.60 2.32
CA SER A 38 20.75 17.29 3.45
C SER A 38 20.19 15.87 3.35
N ILE A 39 19.77 15.30 4.48
CA ILE A 39 19.12 13.99 4.53
C ILE A 39 17.77 14.12 5.23
N LEU A 40 16.72 13.88 4.47
CA LEU A 40 15.34 13.95 4.93
C LEU A 40 14.75 12.55 5.05
N PHE A 41 14.07 12.31 6.17
CA PHE A 41 13.19 11.19 6.38
C PHE A 41 11.75 11.68 6.42
N ASP A 42 10.86 10.90 5.84
CA ASP A 42 9.42 11.13 5.92
C ASP A 42 8.93 10.80 7.35
N THR A 43 7.67 10.40 7.47
CA THR A 43 7.05 9.99 8.72
C THR A 43 7.71 8.71 9.25
N ILE A 44 8.28 8.81 10.45
CA ILE A 44 8.83 7.69 11.21
C ILE A 44 7.98 7.50 12.45
N PHE A 45 7.39 6.31 12.58
CA PHE A 45 6.67 5.97 13.80
C PHE A 45 7.66 5.74 14.95
N THR A 46 7.41 6.36 16.09
CA THR A 46 8.28 6.24 17.28
C THR A 46 8.41 4.78 17.71
N ASN A 47 9.59 4.30 18.11
CA ASN A 47 9.93 2.88 18.37
C ASN A 47 10.07 1.92 17.16
N SER A 48 9.89 2.36 15.90
CA SER A 48 10.02 1.47 14.73
C SER A 48 11.34 1.60 13.95
N GLY A 49 12.05 2.72 14.10
CA GLY A 49 13.26 3.02 13.34
C GLY A 49 13.00 3.20 11.84
N SER A 50 13.90 3.87 11.13
CA SER A 50 13.79 4.08 9.68
C SER A 50 14.62 3.11 8.84
N THR A 51 14.37 3.12 7.53
CA THR A 51 15.29 2.60 6.52
C THR A 51 16.59 3.42 6.50
N SER A 52 17.69 2.81 6.02
CA SER A 52 18.95 3.55 5.85
C SER A 52 18.85 4.53 4.67
N ARG A 53 19.28 5.77 4.90
CA ARG A 53 19.69 6.72 3.85
C ARG A 53 21.22 6.70 3.73
N VAL A 54 21.72 7.18 2.60
CA VAL A 54 23.16 7.17 2.30
C VAL A 54 23.64 8.58 1.99
N LEU A 55 24.68 9.00 2.68
CA LEU A 55 25.54 10.11 2.31
C LEU A 55 26.86 9.54 1.81
N LYS A 56 27.32 9.98 0.65
CA LYS A 56 28.68 9.73 0.18
C LYS A 56 29.50 10.99 0.36
N ILE A 57 30.72 10.82 0.88
CA ILE A 57 31.73 11.88 0.96
C ILE A 57 32.81 11.54 -0.06
N PHE A 58 33.07 12.46 -0.98
CA PHE A 58 33.97 12.26 -2.11
C PHE A 58 35.28 13.02 -1.91
N ASN A 59 36.37 12.36 -2.24
CA ASN A 59 37.66 13.00 -2.46
C ASN A 59 38.02 12.91 -3.95
N TYR A 60 37.69 13.95 -4.71
CA TYR A 60 38.07 14.05 -6.13
C TYR A 60 39.52 14.49 -6.35
N ASN A 61 40.27 14.79 -5.28
CA ASN A 61 41.68 15.14 -5.40
C ASN A 61 42.52 13.89 -5.65
N LYS A 62 43.71 14.09 -6.21
CA LYS A 62 44.65 12.99 -6.49
C LYS A 62 45.28 12.40 -5.23
N ASN A 63 45.50 13.22 -4.21
CA ASN A 63 46.14 12.84 -2.96
C ASN A 63 45.09 12.37 -1.95
N SER A 64 45.53 11.63 -0.94
CA SER A 64 44.62 11.24 0.15
C SER A 64 44.31 12.45 1.03
N ILE A 65 43.14 12.45 1.66
CA ILE A 65 42.75 13.43 2.68
C ILE A 65 42.44 12.72 4.00
N ILE A 66 42.52 13.46 5.10
CA ILE A 66 42.07 13.00 6.42
C ILE A 66 40.95 13.93 6.89
N ILE A 67 39.76 13.36 7.05
CA ILE A 67 38.70 13.98 7.85
C ILE A 67 39.12 13.82 9.30
N SER A 68 39.48 14.93 9.94
CA SER A 68 39.95 14.91 11.33
C SER A 68 38.85 14.45 12.27
N ASP A 69 37.60 14.81 11.97
CA ASP A 69 36.45 14.43 12.78
C ASP A 69 35.15 14.39 11.97
N ILE A 70 34.31 13.39 12.21
CA ILE A 70 32.93 13.31 11.70
C ILE A 70 32.04 12.79 12.83
N HIS A 71 31.00 13.54 13.19
CA HIS A 71 30.10 13.17 14.29
C HIS A 71 28.68 13.68 14.09
N LEU A 72 27.73 13.05 14.81
CA LEU A 72 26.40 13.63 15.03
C LEU A 72 26.50 14.70 16.11
N LYS A 73 25.95 15.89 15.87
CA LYS A 73 25.92 16.98 16.87
C LYS A 73 25.21 16.55 18.17
N GLY A 74 24.13 15.77 18.06
CA GLY A 74 23.46 15.17 19.22
C GLY A 74 24.22 14.03 19.90
N GLY A 75 25.35 13.58 19.33
CA GLY A 75 26.19 12.51 19.85
C GLY A 75 25.42 11.20 20.06
N SER A 76 25.64 10.55 21.20
CA SER A 76 24.92 9.31 21.57
C SER A 76 23.41 9.51 21.77
N SER A 77 23.02 10.71 22.17
CA SER A 77 21.62 11.10 22.43
C SER A 77 20.86 11.49 21.15
N SER A 78 21.54 11.50 20.00
CA SER A 78 20.89 11.75 18.73
C SER A 78 19.81 10.70 18.43
N ALA A 79 18.67 11.17 17.94
CA ALA A 79 17.64 10.34 17.33
C ALA A 79 18.10 9.74 15.99
N PHE A 80 19.24 10.18 15.46
CA PHE A 80 19.88 9.58 14.29
C PHE A 80 21.03 8.66 14.72
N LYS A 81 21.29 7.64 13.93
CA LYS A 81 22.40 6.70 14.08
C LYS A 81 23.14 6.63 12.77
N ILE A 82 24.47 6.74 12.82
CA ILE A 82 25.31 6.66 11.63
C ILE A 82 26.21 5.42 11.65
N ASN A 83 26.49 4.90 10.46
CA ASN A 83 27.51 3.92 10.22
C ASN A 83 28.45 4.47 9.15
N ILE A 84 29.72 4.61 9.49
CA ILE A 84 30.73 5.28 8.69
C ILE A 84 31.69 4.21 8.18
N ASN A 85 31.61 3.94 6.87
CA ASN A 85 32.43 2.95 6.17
C ASN A 85 32.45 1.56 6.84
N GLY A 86 31.30 1.09 7.32
CA GLY A 86 31.12 -0.19 7.99
C GLY A 86 31.14 -0.12 9.52
N VAL A 87 31.59 0.99 10.11
CA VAL A 87 31.69 1.15 11.58
C VAL A 87 30.48 1.91 12.12
N ALA A 88 29.67 1.26 12.95
CA ALA A 88 28.57 1.93 13.65
C ALA A 88 29.12 2.76 14.81
N SER A 89 28.95 4.08 14.77
CA SER A 89 29.43 5.00 15.80
C SER A 89 28.67 6.32 15.72
N SER A 90 28.61 7.10 16.80
CA SER A 90 28.14 8.50 16.75
C SER A 90 29.23 9.48 16.31
N ALA A 91 30.50 9.05 16.32
CA ALA A 91 31.65 9.83 15.88
C ALA A 91 32.80 8.93 15.40
N ILE A 92 33.59 9.38 14.43
CA ILE A 92 34.90 8.81 14.12
C ILE A 92 35.89 9.94 13.83
N SER A 93 37.12 9.76 14.27
CA SER A 93 38.20 10.72 14.04
C SER A 93 39.25 10.11 13.12
N ASN A 94 40.01 10.97 12.44
CA ASN A 94 41.10 10.58 11.53
C ASN A 94 40.67 9.61 10.41
N LEU A 95 39.52 9.85 9.80
CA LEU A 95 39.01 9.05 8.69
C LEU A 95 39.76 9.41 7.40
N LYS A 96 40.59 8.47 6.92
CA LYS A 96 41.35 8.63 5.67
C LYS A 96 40.47 8.27 4.45
N ILE A 97 40.47 9.14 3.45
CA ILE A 97 39.87 8.90 2.13
C ILE A 97 40.98 8.99 1.09
N ARG A 98 41.16 7.94 0.27
CA ARG A 98 42.18 7.95 -0.80
C ARG A 98 41.84 8.95 -1.89
N GLY A 99 42.83 9.31 -2.69
CA GLY A 99 42.61 10.15 -3.86
C GLY A 99 41.71 9.46 -4.89
N ASN A 100 40.76 10.22 -5.45
CA ASN A 100 39.71 9.74 -6.35
C ASN A 100 38.84 8.62 -5.74
N ASP A 101 38.63 8.66 -4.43
CA ASP A 101 37.85 7.67 -3.69
C ASP A 101 36.69 8.33 -2.92
N SER A 102 35.84 7.50 -2.31
CA SER A 102 34.70 7.95 -1.51
C SER A 102 34.45 7.05 -0.32
N VAL A 103 33.76 7.59 0.69
CA VAL A 103 33.28 6.82 1.84
C VAL A 103 31.77 6.89 1.94
N TYR A 104 31.18 5.80 2.44
CA TYR A 104 29.76 5.72 2.73
C TYR A 104 29.48 6.09 4.18
N VAL A 105 28.47 6.93 4.39
CA VAL A 105 27.85 7.19 5.68
C VAL A 105 26.39 6.79 5.57
N PHE A 106 26.04 5.66 6.19
CA PHE A 106 24.66 5.23 6.29
C PHE A 106 24.02 5.91 7.49
N VAL A 107 22.83 6.45 7.30
CA VAL A 107 22.09 7.20 8.32
C VAL A 107 20.74 6.54 8.53
N LYS A 108 20.38 6.28 9.78
CA LYS A 108 19.03 5.85 10.20
C LYS A 108 18.52 6.80 11.26
N ALA A 109 17.21 6.91 11.38
CA ALA A 109 16.54 7.61 12.45
C ALA A 109 15.80 6.59 13.33
N PHE A 110 15.87 6.79 14.63
CA PHE A 110 15.18 6.03 15.66
C PHE A 110 14.69 7.04 16.70
N ILE A 111 13.38 7.32 16.65
CA ILE A 111 12.76 8.39 17.42
C ILE A 111 12.05 7.77 18.63
N ASP A 112 12.41 8.25 19.82
CA ASP A 112 11.77 7.86 21.06
C ASP A 112 10.36 8.49 21.18
N PRO A 113 9.40 7.78 21.79
CA PRO A 113 8.05 8.27 21.96
C PRO A 113 7.98 9.46 22.90
N ASN A 114 6.99 10.33 22.67
CA ASN A 114 6.69 11.47 23.52
C ASN A 114 5.17 11.67 23.66
N ASN A 115 4.75 12.78 24.29
CA ASN A 115 3.35 13.06 24.57
C ASN A 115 2.61 13.84 23.46
N ILE A 116 3.27 14.11 22.33
CA ILE A 116 2.69 14.88 21.21
C ILE A 116 1.90 13.93 20.31
N ASN A 117 0.61 14.19 20.08
CA ASN A 117 -0.20 13.36 19.18
C ASN A 117 0.02 13.69 17.70
N SER A 118 0.18 14.97 17.39
CA SER A 118 0.49 15.43 16.03
C SER A 118 1.91 15.05 15.61
N PRO A 119 2.17 14.87 14.30
CA PRO A 119 3.52 14.75 13.78
C PRO A 119 4.40 15.92 14.24
N PHE A 120 5.67 15.64 14.53
CA PHE A 120 6.65 16.62 15.03
C PHE A 120 7.99 16.47 14.29
N ILE A 121 8.75 17.55 14.21
CA ILE A 121 10.05 17.55 13.52
C ILE A 121 11.15 17.13 14.51
N VAL A 122 12.05 16.27 14.06
CA VAL A 122 13.28 15.87 14.77
C VAL A 122 14.47 16.23 13.89
N GLU A 123 15.44 16.95 14.46
CA GLU A 123 16.58 17.50 13.72
C GLU A 123 17.90 17.12 14.40
N ASP A 124 18.93 16.94 13.58
CA ASP A 124 20.33 16.86 13.99
C ASP A 124 21.22 17.28 12.80
N GLU A 125 22.53 17.22 12.94
CA GLU A 125 23.47 17.43 11.84
C GLU A 125 24.65 16.45 11.93
N ILE A 126 25.15 16.02 10.77
CA ILE A 126 26.46 15.40 10.67
C ILE A 126 27.48 16.53 10.49
N SER A 127 28.32 16.76 11.49
CA SER A 127 29.43 17.70 11.45
C SER A 127 30.69 17.00 10.96
N ILE A 128 31.38 17.58 9.98
CA ILE A 128 32.55 17.00 9.30
C ILE A 128 33.66 18.04 9.27
N THR A 129 34.78 17.75 9.92
CA THR A 129 35.94 18.66 10.00
C THR A 129 37.11 18.11 9.20
N MET A 130 37.70 18.95 8.34
CA MET A 130 38.90 18.63 7.56
C MET A 130 39.73 19.89 7.35
N ASN A 131 41.04 19.83 7.60
CA ASN A 131 41.99 20.93 7.37
C ASN A 131 41.53 22.29 7.97
N GLY A 132 40.82 22.25 9.11
CA GLY A 132 40.26 23.44 9.77
C GLY A 132 38.90 23.90 9.27
N ASN A 133 38.39 23.34 8.17
CA ASN A 133 37.05 23.63 7.65
C ASN A 133 36.01 22.70 8.28
N LEU A 134 34.85 23.27 8.65
CA LEU A 134 33.70 22.55 9.16
C LEU A 134 32.57 22.58 8.13
N GLU A 135 32.19 21.41 7.64
CA GLU A 135 31.01 21.19 6.82
C GLU A 135 29.90 20.54 7.64
N LYS A 136 28.64 20.88 7.34
CA LYS A 136 27.48 20.39 8.08
C LYS A 136 26.43 19.85 7.12
N ILE A 137 25.99 18.62 7.35
CA ILE A 137 24.90 18.00 6.62
C ILE A 137 23.68 17.90 7.55
N PRO A 138 22.62 18.72 7.34
CA PRO A 138 21.42 18.67 8.14
C PRO A 138 20.70 17.33 7.99
N LEU A 139 20.19 16.83 9.12
CA LEU A 139 19.32 15.66 9.21
C LEU A 139 17.96 16.10 9.73
N GLN A 140 16.88 15.70 9.04
CA GLN A 140 15.53 16.00 9.47
C GLN A 140 14.62 14.79 9.30
N ALA A 141 13.72 14.56 10.25
CA ALA A 141 12.71 13.52 10.21
C ALA A 141 11.38 14.02 10.77
N TYR A 142 10.27 13.48 10.25
CA TYR A 142 8.94 13.69 10.84
C TYR A 142 8.61 12.54 11.80
N GLY A 143 8.70 12.77 13.10
CA GLY A 143 8.29 11.79 14.12
C GLY A 143 6.78 11.74 14.29
N GLN A 144 6.22 10.55 14.45
CA GLN A 144 4.81 10.37 14.80
C GLN A 144 4.63 9.29 15.86
N ASN A 145 3.97 9.62 16.98
CA ASN A 145 3.63 8.62 17.98
C ASN A 145 2.53 7.69 17.47
N ALA A 146 2.65 6.40 17.77
CA ALA A 146 1.72 5.39 17.29
C ALA A 146 1.34 4.38 18.39
N ILE A 147 0.24 3.65 18.16
CA ILE A 147 -0.21 2.54 19.00
C ILE A 147 0.18 1.24 18.32
N TYR A 148 0.97 0.41 19.00
CA TYR A 148 1.49 -0.84 18.45
C TYR A 148 0.65 -2.05 18.86
N LEU A 149 0.27 -2.86 17.87
CA LEU A 149 -0.44 -4.11 18.04
C LEU A 149 0.40 -5.23 17.44
N ASN A 150 1.08 -6.02 18.27
CA ASN A 150 1.96 -7.09 17.80
C ASN A 150 1.41 -8.46 18.23
N GLY A 151 0.82 -9.21 17.30
CA GLY A 151 0.12 -10.46 17.62
C GLY A 151 -1.01 -10.24 18.64
N ALA A 152 -1.71 -9.11 18.53
CA ALA A 152 -2.61 -8.63 19.56
C ALA A 152 -4.02 -9.22 19.43
N THR A 153 -4.65 -9.47 20.58
CA THR A 153 -6.04 -9.94 20.66
C THR A 153 -6.92 -8.86 21.29
N ILE A 154 -7.95 -8.43 20.58
CA ILE A 154 -8.94 -7.45 21.03
C ILE A 154 -10.10 -8.23 21.67
N ASN A 155 -10.10 -8.28 23.00
CA ASN A 155 -11.01 -9.10 23.81
C ASN A 155 -12.24 -8.35 24.33
N THR A 156 -12.24 -7.03 24.23
CA THR A 156 -13.34 -6.16 24.67
C THR A 156 -13.65 -5.16 23.57
N ASN A 157 -14.88 -4.66 23.55
CA ASN A 157 -15.28 -3.62 22.59
C ASN A 157 -14.28 -2.46 22.66
N THR A 158 -13.71 -2.14 21.51
CA THR A 158 -12.58 -1.21 21.41
C THR A 158 -12.84 -0.23 20.29
N THR A 159 -12.43 1.02 20.50
CA THR A 159 -12.54 2.09 19.51
C THR A 159 -11.17 2.58 19.11
N PHE A 160 -10.91 2.60 17.80
CA PHE A 160 -9.75 3.23 17.20
C PHE A 160 -10.09 4.65 16.73
N THR A 161 -9.27 5.63 17.11
CA THR A 161 -9.49 7.06 16.82
C THR A 161 -8.47 7.60 15.82
N LYS A 162 -8.60 8.87 15.44
CA LYS A 162 -7.63 9.54 14.55
C LYS A 162 -6.44 10.18 15.28
N ASP A 163 -6.42 10.11 16.61
CA ASP A 163 -5.42 10.82 17.43
C ASP A 163 -4.02 10.25 17.24
N LYS A 164 -3.92 8.94 17.04
CA LYS A 164 -2.66 8.23 16.73
C LYS A 164 -2.91 7.15 15.69
N PRO A 165 -1.94 6.91 14.78
CA PRO A 165 -1.95 5.74 13.92
C PRO A 165 -1.79 4.46 14.74
N TYR A 166 -2.38 3.38 14.25
CA TYR A 166 -2.24 2.03 14.79
C TYR A 166 -1.30 1.24 13.88
N ILE A 167 -0.21 0.68 14.41
CA ILE A 167 0.76 -0.12 13.66
C ILE A 167 0.61 -1.59 14.05
N ILE A 168 0.26 -2.44 13.10
CA ILE A 168 0.01 -3.85 13.30
C ILE A 168 1.23 -4.64 12.83
N TYR A 169 1.85 -5.38 13.74
CA TYR A 169 2.87 -6.38 13.47
C TYR A 169 2.27 -7.78 13.62
N ASN A 170 2.63 -8.70 12.73
CA ASN A 170 2.12 -10.07 12.67
C ASN A 170 0.59 -10.13 12.47
N TYR A 171 -0.20 -9.90 13.51
CA TYR A 171 -1.65 -9.79 13.37
C TYR A 171 -2.27 -8.96 14.48
N ALA A 172 -3.49 -8.51 14.23
CA ALA A 172 -4.46 -8.14 15.25
C ALA A 172 -5.73 -8.97 15.02
N ILE A 173 -6.36 -9.48 16.08
CA ILE A 173 -7.61 -10.24 15.96
C ILE A 173 -8.72 -9.64 16.83
N VAL A 174 -9.87 -9.36 16.21
CA VAL A 174 -11.11 -9.01 16.90
C VAL A 174 -11.81 -10.31 17.27
N ASN A 175 -11.86 -10.62 18.57
CA ASN A 175 -12.44 -11.88 19.03
C ASN A 175 -13.96 -11.94 18.81
N GLN A 176 -14.51 -13.16 18.86
CA GLN A 176 -15.94 -13.38 18.73
C GLN A 176 -16.71 -12.57 19.79
N ASN A 177 -17.87 -12.04 19.42
CA ASN A 177 -18.72 -11.17 20.27
C ASN A 177 -18.08 -9.82 20.65
N VAL A 178 -16.92 -9.48 20.08
CA VAL A 178 -16.27 -8.19 20.27
C VAL A 178 -16.49 -7.32 19.03
N THR A 179 -16.76 -6.04 19.25
CA THR A 179 -16.80 -5.04 18.18
C THR A 179 -15.54 -4.18 18.22
N LEU A 180 -14.85 -4.11 17.08
CA LEU A 180 -13.86 -3.06 16.81
C LEU A 180 -14.54 -1.94 16.03
N GLN A 181 -14.69 -0.79 16.67
CA GLN A 181 -15.13 0.43 16.02
C GLN A 181 -13.92 1.25 15.56
N ILE A 182 -13.92 1.69 14.30
CA ILE A 182 -12.88 2.56 13.76
C ILE A 182 -13.55 3.86 13.33
N ASN A 183 -13.17 4.95 14.01
CA ASN A 183 -13.77 6.27 13.80
C ASN A 183 -13.18 6.96 12.55
N PRO A 184 -13.87 7.99 12.02
CA PRO A 184 -13.39 8.76 10.88
C PRO A 184 -11.96 9.29 11.04
N GLY A 185 -11.18 9.18 9.97
CA GLY A 185 -9.80 9.66 9.89
C GLY A 185 -8.75 8.77 10.58
N ALA A 186 -9.16 7.66 11.20
CA ALA A 186 -8.22 6.71 11.79
C ALA A 186 -7.32 6.07 10.72
N LYS A 187 -6.05 5.85 11.07
CA LYS A 187 -5.04 5.26 10.19
C LYS A 187 -4.51 3.98 10.80
N LEU A 188 -4.67 2.87 10.07
CA LEU A 188 -4.15 1.56 10.44
C LEU A 188 -3.09 1.17 9.41
N PHE A 189 -1.87 1.00 9.91
CA PHE A 189 -0.71 0.62 9.13
C PHE A 189 -0.27 -0.79 9.49
N PHE A 190 0.07 -1.57 8.48
CA PHE A 190 0.40 -2.99 8.64
C PHE A 190 1.83 -3.24 8.21
N HIS A 191 2.59 -3.89 9.08
CA HIS A 191 3.91 -4.38 8.76
C HIS A 191 3.84 -5.50 7.72
N LYS A 192 4.98 -5.83 7.10
CA LYS A 192 5.05 -6.86 6.05
C LYS A 192 4.40 -8.18 6.48
N GLY A 193 3.40 -8.60 5.71
CA GLY A 193 2.64 -9.84 5.95
C GLY A 193 1.60 -9.77 7.09
N ALA A 194 1.45 -8.63 7.77
CA ALA A 194 0.54 -8.52 8.89
C ALA A 194 -0.94 -8.53 8.45
N THR A 195 -1.82 -9.11 9.26
CA THR A 195 -3.25 -9.30 8.92
C THR A 195 -4.17 -8.82 10.05
N LEU A 196 -5.28 -8.17 9.69
CA LEU A 196 -6.39 -7.92 10.62
C LEU A 196 -7.41 -9.05 10.51
N PHE A 197 -7.49 -9.90 11.52
CA PHE A 197 -8.51 -10.95 11.61
C PHE A 197 -9.75 -10.44 12.34
N VAL A 198 -10.92 -10.77 11.83
CA VAL A 198 -12.20 -10.37 12.43
C VAL A 198 -13.04 -11.61 12.66
N SER A 199 -13.09 -12.10 13.91
CA SER A 199 -14.03 -13.14 14.37
C SER A 199 -15.29 -12.55 15.00
N GLY A 200 -15.25 -11.30 15.46
CA GLY A 200 -16.39 -10.54 15.97
C GLY A 200 -17.03 -9.64 14.91
N SER A 201 -17.10 -8.34 15.17
CA SER A 201 -17.60 -7.35 14.21
C SER A 201 -16.61 -6.22 13.99
N LEU A 202 -16.43 -5.84 12.73
CA LEU A 202 -15.68 -4.64 12.34
C LEU A 202 -16.67 -3.54 11.93
N LYS A 203 -16.59 -2.38 12.57
CA LYS A 203 -17.37 -1.18 12.25
C LYS A 203 -16.42 -0.04 11.89
N ALA A 204 -15.95 -0.02 10.64
CA ALA A 204 -15.09 1.02 10.11
C ALA A 204 -15.93 2.05 9.35
N ASN A 205 -16.33 3.13 10.04
CA ASN A 205 -17.24 4.14 9.49
C ASN A 205 -16.54 5.50 9.40
N GLY A 206 -15.90 5.76 8.28
CA GLY A 206 -15.33 7.05 7.95
C GLY A 206 -16.35 8.05 7.43
N THR A 207 -15.84 9.18 6.95
CA THR A 207 -16.64 10.17 6.20
C THR A 207 -15.89 10.60 4.93
N PHE A 208 -16.58 11.31 4.03
CA PHE A 208 -15.94 11.89 2.84
C PHE A 208 -14.75 12.79 3.20
N ALA A 209 -14.87 13.60 4.25
CA ALA A 209 -13.79 14.49 4.71
C ALA A 209 -12.68 13.74 5.46
N ASP A 210 -13.05 12.72 6.23
CA ASP A 210 -12.15 11.97 7.12
C ASP A 210 -12.28 10.46 6.84
N SER A 211 -11.76 10.01 5.69
CA SER A 211 -11.75 8.59 5.33
C SER A 211 -10.77 7.78 6.20
N ILE A 212 -11.11 6.53 6.48
CA ILE A 212 -10.25 5.59 7.22
C ILE A 212 -9.18 5.03 6.27
N THR A 213 -7.95 4.88 6.75
CA THR A 213 -6.86 4.30 5.94
C THR A 213 -6.44 2.93 6.47
N PHE A 214 -6.36 1.94 5.57
CA PHE A 214 -5.70 0.66 5.78
C PHE A 214 -4.59 0.50 4.73
N SER A 215 -3.33 0.56 5.13
CA SER A 215 -2.19 0.44 4.22
C SER A 215 -0.93 -0.13 4.88
N SER A 216 0.15 -0.26 4.14
CA SER A 216 1.46 -0.60 4.71
C SER A 216 1.98 0.50 5.66
N ASP A 217 2.83 0.11 6.61
CA ASP A 217 3.67 1.01 7.41
C ASP A 217 4.89 1.58 6.64
N ARG A 218 5.10 1.15 5.39
CA ARG A 218 6.05 1.73 4.43
C ARG A 218 5.45 2.97 3.78
N LEU A 219 5.73 4.14 4.38
CA LEU A 219 5.21 5.43 3.91
C LEU A 219 6.10 6.12 2.88
N GLU A 220 7.23 5.53 2.51
CA GLU A 220 8.08 6.12 1.49
C GLU A 220 7.41 6.09 0.11
N ARG A 221 7.53 7.19 -0.65
CA ARG A 221 6.92 7.35 -1.98
C ARG A 221 7.07 6.18 -2.94
N ILE A 222 8.20 5.46 -2.89
CA ILE A 222 8.46 4.31 -3.77
C ILE A 222 7.54 3.11 -3.46
N TYR A 223 6.91 3.08 -2.29
CA TYR A 223 6.01 2.02 -1.83
C TYR A 223 4.53 2.44 -1.84
N ASP A 224 4.20 3.69 -2.19
CA ASP A 224 2.84 4.24 -2.09
C ASP A 224 1.77 3.37 -2.76
N ASP A 225 2.12 2.77 -3.90
CA ASP A 225 1.27 1.93 -4.74
C ASP A 225 1.84 0.51 -4.92
N GLU A 226 2.84 0.12 -4.14
CA GLU A 226 3.43 -1.21 -4.20
C GLU A 226 2.45 -2.25 -3.62
N PRO A 227 2.03 -3.29 -4.36
CA PRO A 227 1.13 -4.31 -3.86
C PRO A 227 1.82 -5.30 -2.91
N GLY A 228 1.04 -6.14 -2.22
CA GLY A 228 1.59 -7.28 -1.45
C GLY A 228 2.36 -6.92 -0.17
N GLN A 229 2.24 -5.67 0.30
CA GLN A 229 2.96 -5.19 1.47
C GLN A 229 2.37 -5.69 2.79
N TRP A 230 1.13 -6.16 2.83
CA TRP A 230 0.52 -6.74 4.05
C TRP A 230 -0.56 -7.76 3.70
N GLY A 231 -1.04 -8.53 4.67
CA GLY A 231 -1.92 -9.68 4.42
C GLY A 231 -3.36 -9.32 4.03
N GLY A 232 -3.89 -8.21 4.57
CA GLY A 232 -5.27 -7.78 4.33
C GLY A 232 -6.16 -7.79 5.57
N ILE A 233 -7.46 -7.52 5.33
CA ILE A 233 -8.52 -7.71 6.32
C ILE A 233 -9.16 -9.07 6.07
N HIS A 234 -9.12 -9.97 7.05
CA HIS A 234 -9.74 -11.29 6.95
C HIS A 234 -10.94 -11.40 7.89
N ILE A 235 -12.13 -11.29 7.30
CA ILE A 235 -13.42 -11.48 7.95
C ILE A 235 -13.68 -12.98 8.05
N LEU A 236 -13.54 -13.53 9.25
CA LEU A 236 -13.60 -14.97 9.53
C LEU A 236 -15.03 -15.48 9.63
N ARG A 237 -15.18 -16.81 9.55
CA ARG A 237 -16.48 -17.50 9.60
C ARG A 237 -17.35 -17.12 10.81
N PRO A 238 -16.85 -16.95 12.05
CA PRO A 238 -17.69 -16.58 13.19
C PRO A 238 -18.21 -15.13 13.17
N SER A 239 -17.63 -14.27 12.32
CA SER A 239 -17.94 -12.84 12.33
C SER A 239 -19.34 -12.54 11.84
N PHE A 240 -19.83 -11.34 12.17
CA PHE A 240 -21.16 -10.89 11.75
C PHE A 240 -21.21 -9.36 11.65
N ASP A 241 -22.15 -8.85 10.86
CA ASP A 241 -22.46 -7.44 10.70
C ASP A 241 -21.23 -6.54 10.47
N ASN A 242 -20.32 -6.93 9.59
CA ASN A 242 -19.14 -6.11 9.30
C ASN A 242 -19.51 -4.97 8.34
N GLN A 243 -19.05 -3.76 8.65
CA GLN A 243 -19.30 -2.57 7.85
C GLN A 243 -17.99 -1.82 7.63
N ILE A 244 -17.73 -1.47 6.37
CA ILE A 244 -16.63 -0.60 5.96
C ILE A 244 -17.22 0.49 5.07
N ASN A 245 -17.16 1.73 5.52
CA ASN A 245 -17.72 2.90 4.85
C ASN A 245 -16.67 4.04 4.83
N TYR A 246 -16.46 4.70 3.69
CA TYR A 246 -15.41 5.71 3.50
C TYR A 246 -14.03 5.26 3.98
N ALA A 247 -13.52 4.19 3.37
CA ALA A 247 -12.19 3.68 3.63
C ALA A 247 -11.34 3.67 2.35
N ALA A 248 -10.04 3.92 2.51
CA ALA A 248 -9.02 3.62 1.53
C ALA A 248 -8.26 2.37 1.99
N ILE A 249 -8.40 1.27 1.24
CA ILE A 249 -7.74 -0.01 1.50
C ILE A 249 -6.77 -0.25 0.35
N LYS A 250 -5.47 -0.29 0.64
CA LYS A 250 -4.46 -0.38 -0.40
C LYS A 250 -3.24 -1.23 -0.04
N ASN A 251 -2.50 -1.68 -1.06
CA ASN A 251 -1.18 -2.32 -0.95
C ASN A 251 -1.16 -3.70 -0.27
N ALA A 252 -2.30 -4.35 -0.07
CA ALA A 252 -2.36 -5.69 0.53
C ALA A 252 -2.10 -6.82 -0.49
N LEU A 253 -1.86 -8.04 -0.01
CA LEU A 253 -1.94 -9.27 -0.79
C LEU A 253 -3.37 -9.48 -1.28
N VAL A 254 -4.32 -9.50 -0.36
CA VAL A 254 -5.76 -9.45 -0.62
C VAL A 254 -6.34 -8.32 0.22
N GLY A 255 -7.04 -7.35 -0.36
CA GLY A 255 -7.57 -6.20 0.39
C GLY A 255 -8.54 -6.63 1.49
N ILE A 256 -9.59 -7.36 1.10
CA ILE A 256 -10.59 -7.90 2.01
C ILE A 256 -10.88 -9.34 1.64
N ARG A 257 -10.67 -10.26 2.58
CA ARG A 257 -11.12 -11.65 2.49
C ARG A 257 -12.33 -11.86 3.37
N VAL A 258 -13.39 -12.46 2.82
CA VAL A 258 -14.66 -12.72 3.51
C VAL A 258 -14.98 -14.20 3.48
N ASP A 259 -14.98 -14.83 4.65
CA ASP A 259 -15.30 -16.24 4.78
C ASP A 259 -16.72 -16.47 5.33
N SER A 260 -17.46 -17.21 4.49
CA SER A 260 -18.80 -17.77 4.65
C SER A 260 -19.96 -16.78 4.77
N LEU A 261 -21.16 -17.30 4.50
CA LEU A 261 -22.43 -16.61 4.65
C LEU A 261 -22.58 -16.03 6.07
N SER A 262 -23.44 -15.03 6.18
CA SER A 262 -23.86 -14.54 7.49
C SER A 262 -24.76 -15.57 8.18
N ASN A 263 -24.74 -15.59 9.51
CA ASN A 263 -25.69 -16.37 10.32
C ASN A 263 -27.01 -15.62 10.56
N ASN A 264 -27.15 -14.40 10.00
CA ASN A 264 -28.32 -13.55 10.13
C ASN A 264 -28.74 -13.02 8.73
N ALA A 265 -29.81 -12.21 8.68
CA ALA A 265 -30.33 -11.65 7.43
C ALA A 265 -29.44 -10.55 6.82
N ASN A 266 -28.48 -9.99 7.56
CA ASN A 266 -27.56 -8.98 7.06
C ASN A 266 -26.45 -9.63 6.24
N PRO A 267 -25.84 -8.92 5.28
CA PRO A 267 -24.63 -9.42 4.64
C PRO A 267 -23.50 -9.58 5.66
N LYS A 268 -22.59 -10.52 5.38
CA LYS A 268 -21.35 -10.72 6.14
C LYS A 268 -20.51 -9.44 6.13
N LEU A 269 -20.46 -8.77 4.98
CA LEU A 269 -19.80 -7.50 4.76
C LEU A 269 -20.70 -6.55 3.96
N LEU A 270 -20.92 -5.36 4.51
CA LEU A 270 -21.40 -4.19 3.80
C LEU A 270 -20.21 -3.25 3.54
N LEU A 271 -19.83 -3.09 2.28
CA LEU A 271 -18.76 -2.20 1.84
C LEU A 271 -19.35 -1.04 1.05
N SER A 272 -19.13 0.20 1.49
CA SER A 272 -19.68 1.38 0.84
C SER A 272 -18.72 2.56 0.75
N ASN A 273 -18.89 3.40 -0.27
CA ASN A 273 -18.17 4.66 -0.47
C ASN A 273 -16.64 4.55 -0.29
N SER A 274 -16.06 3.41 -0.65
CA SER A 274 -14.67 3.08 -0.34
C SER A 274 -13.84 2.90 -1.60
N ILE A 275 -12.53 3.11 -1.45
CA ILE A 275 -11.53 2.89 -2.48
C ILE A 275 -10.71 1.66 -2.11
N VAL A 276 -10.69 0.67 -2.99
CA VAL A 276 -9.94 -0.59 -2.81
C VAL A 276 -8.98 -0.74 -3.99
N LYS A 277 -7.66 -0.65 -3.74
CA LYS A 277 -6.70 -0.50 -4.82
C LYS A 277 -5.35 -1.17 -4.61
N ASN A 278 -4.63 -1.42 -5.70
CA ASN A 278 -3.21 -1.77 -5.69
C ASN A 278 -2.93 -3.01 -4.80
N HIS A 279 -3.75 -4.05 -4.95
CA HIS A 279 -3.56 -5.33 -4.27
C HIS A 279 -2.87 -6.36 -5.16
N GLU A 280 -2.08 -7.28 -4.59
CA GLU A 280 -1.31 -8.25 -5.38
C GLU A 280 -2.21 -9.32 -6.01
N VAL A 281 -3.15 -9.88 -5.24
CA VAL A 281 -4.06 -10.93 -5.70
C VAL A 281 -5.43 -10.35 -5.97
N ALA A 282 -6.12 -9.87 -4.92
CA ALA A 282 -7.51 -9.44 -5.05
C ALA A 282 -7.86 -8.20 -4.22
N GLY A 283 -8.74 -7.35 -4.73
CA GLY A 283 -9.37 -6.30 -3.92
C GLY A 283 -10.33 -6.88 -2.88
N LEU A 284 -11.25 -7.72 -3.34
CA LEU A 284 -12.20 -8.45 -2.50
C LEU A 284 -12.22 -9.93 -2.92
N LEU A 285 -12.03 -10.82 -1.94
CA LEU A 285 -12.10 -12.27 -2.11
C LEU A 285 -13.15 -12.85 -1.15
N GLY A 286 -14.18 -13.49 -1.68
CA GLY A 286 -15.18 -14.19 -0.89
C GLY A 286 -15.11 -15.71 -1.07
N TYR A 287 -15.24 -16.47 0.01
CA TYR A 287 -15.46 -17.92 -0.03
C TYR A 287 -16.83 -18.26 0.55
N THR A 288 -17.77 -18.67 -0.31
CA THR A 288 -19.18 -18.88 0.05
C THR A 288 -19.73 -17.68 0.84
N ALA A 289 -19.37 -16.45 0.43
CA ALA A 289 -19.56 -15.25 1.24
C ALA A 289 -20.91 -14.57 0.97
N SER A 290 -21.31 -13.64 1.85
CA SER A 290 -22.43 -12.72 1.60
C SER A 290 -21.94 -11.28 1.64
N VAL A 291 -21.83 -10.62 0.48
CA VAL A 291 -21.26 -9.27 0.36
C VAL A 291 -22.21 -8.33 -0.37
N ILE A 292 -22.36 -7.12 0.16
CA ILE A 292 -23.02 -6.01 -0.53
C ILE A 292 -22.00 -4.88 -0.73
N GLY A 293 -21.78 -4.48 -1.98
CA GLY A 293 -20.89 -3.40 -2.39
C GLY A 293 -21.66 -2.22 -2.98
N LEU A 294 -21.54 -1.03 -2.39
CA LEU A 294 -22.30 0.16 -2.77
C LEU A 294 -21.38 1.34 -3.04
N ASN A 295 -21.47 1.95 -4.23
CA ASN A 295 -20.78 3.21 -4.50
C ASN A 295 -19.25 3.17 -4.27
N ASN A 296 -18.59 2.04 -4.57
CA ASN A 296 -17.16 1.86 -4.36
C ASN A 296 -16.36 2.00 -5.66
N LEU A 297 -15.08 2.29 -5.50
CA LEU A 297 -14.09 2.29 -6.57
C LEU A 297 -13.05 1.20 -6.31
N PHE A 298 -12.99 0.21 -7.21
CA PHE A 298 -11.97 -0.84 -7.22
C PHE A 298 -11.06 -0.67 -8.43
N TYR A 299 -9.74 -0.69 -8.23
CA TYR A 299 -8.82 -0.65 -9.37
C TYR A 299 -7.43 -1.25 -9.10
N ASN A 300 -6.76 -1.54 -10.21
CA ASN A 300 -5.36 -1.94 -10.29
C ASN A 300 -4.94 -3.08 -9.33
N CYS A 301 -5.69 -4.19 -9.31
CA CYS A 301 -5.27 -5.39 -8.57
C CYS A 301 -4.63 -6.42 -9.50
N GLY A 302 -3.58 -7.11 -9.03
CA GLY A 302 -2.75 -8.02 -9.83
C GLY A 302 -3.51 -9.14 -10.51
N GLN A 303 -4.53 -9.70 -9.87
CA GLN A 303 -5.39 -10.71 -10.49
C GLN A 303 -6.85 -10.27 -10.60
N PHE A 304 -7.55 -10.06 -9.49
CA PHE A 304 -8.98 -9.78 -9.48
C PHE A 304 -9.29 -8.49 -8.74
N LEU A 305 -10.25 -7.70 -9.20
CA LEU A 305 -10.84 -6.66 -8.37
C LEU A 305 -11.81 -7.29 -7.36
N VAL A 306 -12.67 -8.19 -7.85
CA VAL A 306 -13.62 -8.96 -7.05
C VAL A 306 -13.59 -10.41 -7.50
N ILE A 307 -13.44 -11.32 -6.55
CA ILE A 307 -13.51 -12.76 -6.80
C ILE A 307 -14.36 -13.45 -5.74
N GLY A 308 -15.37 -14.20 -6.19
CA GLY A 308 -16.19 -15.05 -5.33
C GLY A 308 -16.01 -16.51 -5.69
N LEU A 309 -15.58 -17.32 -4.72
CA LEU A 309 -15.30 -18.74 -4.91
C LEU A 309 -16.28 -19.58 -4.11
N TYR A 310 -16.63 -20.74 -4.68
CA TYR A 310 -17.46 -21.74 -4.04
C TYR A 310 -18.82 -21.20 -3.56
N GLY A 311 -19.53 -20.52 -4.48
CA GLY A 311 -20.86 -19.96 -4.26
C GLY A 311 -20.90 -18.71 -3.38
N GLY A 312 -22.09 -18.34 -2.93
CA GLY A 312 -22.32 -17.16 -2.09
C GLY A 312 -23.32 -16.17 -2.69
N ASN A 313 -23.53 -15.06 -1.99
CA ASN A 313 -24.46 -13.99 -2.36
C ASN A 313 -23.68 -12.68 -2.50
N TYR A 314 -23.67 -12.11 -3.69
CA TYR A 314 -22.92 -10.91 -4.02
C TYR A 314 -23.83 -9.90 -4.70
N ALA A 315 -23.97 -8.71 -4.13
CA ALA A 315 -24.78 -7.65 -4.72
C ALA A 315 -24.00 -6.33 -4.80
N PHE A 316 -23.84 -5.79 -5.99
CA PHE A 316 -23.07 -4.59 -6.28
C PHE A 316 -23.93 -3.55 -6.98
N TYR A 317 -24.02 -2.36 -6.37
CA TYR A 317 -24.77 -1.22 -6.90
C TYR A 317 -23.87 0.01 -7.03
N GLN A 318 -23.87 0.64 -8.21
CA GLN A 318 -23.14 1.89 -8.46
C GLN A 318 -21.62 1.82 -8.20
N ASN A 319 -20.96 0.70 -8.50
CA ASN A 319 -19.52 0.56 -8.31
C ASN A 319 -18.77 0.74 -9.64
N THR A 320 -17.55 1.26 -9.57
CA THR A 320 -16.60 1.25 -10.69
C THR A 320 -15.50 0.24 -10.39
N LEU A 321 -15.37 -0.76 -11.25
CA LEU A 321 -14.34 -1.80 -11.21
C LEU A 321 -13.46 -1.67 -12.45
N ALA A 322 -12.31 -1.00 -12.31
CA ALA A 322 -11.45 -0.61 -13.42
C ALA A 322 -10.02 -1.18 -13.30
N ASN A 323 -9.71 -2.29 -13.99
CA ASN A 323 -8.42 -2.99 -13.82
C ASN A 323 -7.48 -2.83 -15.03
N TYR A 324 -6.83 -1.66 -15.12
CA TYR A 324 -5.94 -1.35 -16.24
C TYR A 324 -4.51 -1.89 -16.05
N ASN A 325 -3.98 -1.88 -14.82
CA ASN A 325 -2.64 -2.38 -14.44
C ASN A 325 -1.52 -2.00 -15.42
N PHE A 326 -0.97 -0.79 -15.27
CA PHE A 326 0.10 -0.32 -16.15
C PHE A 326 1.48 -0.88 -15.83
N ASN A 327 1.68 -1.38 -14.61
CA ASN A 327 2.99 -1.78 -14.12
C ASN A 327 3.23 -3.30 -14.22
N PHE A 328 2.17 -4.11 -14.37
CA PHE A 328 2.28 -5.56 -14.45
C PHE A 328 1.19 -6.15 -15.38
N PRO A 329 1.54 -7.10 -16.26
CA PRO A 329 0.57 -7.76 -17.13
C PRO A 329 -0.34 -8.70 -16.33
N ARG A 330 -1.63 -8.66 -16.62
CA ARG A 330 -2.65 -9.53 -16.00
C ARG A 330 -3.20 -10.53 -17.03
N LYS A 331 -3.64 -11.70 -16.57
CA LYS A 331 -4.25 -12.76 -17.39
C LYS A 331 -5.63 -13.23 -16.90
N THR A 332 -6.02 -12.85 -15.70
CA THR A 332 -7.32 -13.16 -15.09
C THR A 332 -8.30 -12.03 -15.37
N PRO A 333 -9.62 -12.25 -15.43
CA PRO A 333 -10.63 -11.18 -15.54
C PRO A 333 -10.66 -10.28 -14.29
N SER A 334 -11.25 -9.09 -14.37
CA SER A 334 -11.41 -8.20 -13.21
C SER A 334 -12.36 -8.77 -12.17
N VAL A 335 -13.42 -9.42 -12.64
CA VAL A 335 -14.49 -9.97 -11.81
C VAL A 335 -14.67 -11.43 -12.16
N PHE A 336 -14.61 -12.30 -11.15
CA PHE A 336 -14.75 -13.74 -11.32
C PHE A 336 -15.65 -14.34 -10.25
N PHE A 337 -16.58 -15.21 -10.67
CA PHE A 337 -17.38 -15.98 -9.73
C PHE A 337 -17.45 -17.46 -10.11
N SER A 338 -17.35 -18.33 -9.11
CA SER A 338 -17.55 -19.78 -9.29
C SER A 338 -18.55 -20.33 -8.29
N ASP A 339 -19.31 -21.33 -8.71
CA ASP A 339 -20.21 -22.10 -7.83
C ASP A 339 -19.53 -23.35 -7.25
N ASN A 340 -18.26 -23.58 -7.57
CA ASN A 340 -17.52 -24.80 -7.24
C ASN A 340 -16.25 -24.51 -6.43
N LEU A 341 -15.71 -25.55 -5.80
CA LEU A 341 -14.42 -25.49 -5.12
C LEU A 341 -13.36 -26.21 -5.97
N ASN A 342 -12.33 -25.49 -6.42
CA ASN A 342 -11.19 -26.02 -7.16
C ASN A 342 -11.55 -26.79 -8.45
N ASP A 343 -12.42 -26.21 -9.28
CA ASP A 343 -12.89 -26.79 -10.56
C ASP A 343 -13.65 -28.13 -10.39
N ASN A 344 -14.07 -28.45 -9.15
CA ASN A 344 -14.70 -29.72 -8.83
C ASN A 344 -16.21 -29.68 -9.12
N THR A 345 -16.67 -30.55 -10.01
CA THR A 345 -18.08 -30.62 -10.43
C THR A 345 -19.03 -31.19 -9.37
N THR A 346 -18.51 -31.77 -8.29
CA THR A 346 -19.29 -32.40 -7.20
C THR A 346 -19.34 -31.56 -5.92
N ILE A 347 -18.38 -30.64 -5.75
CA ILE A 347 -18.30 -29.75 -4.58
C ILE A 347 -18.79 -28.37 -5.01
N THR A 348 -20.11 -28.19 -5.01
CA THR A 348 -20.76 -26.96 -5.49
C THR A 348 -21.70 -26.35 -4.46
N LYS A 349 -21.85 -25.02 -4.50
CA LYS A 349 -22.76 -24.22 -3.67
C LYS A 349 -23.49 -23.20 -4.52
N GLY A 350 -24.74 -22.90 -4.14
CA GLY A 350 -25.53 -21.90 -4.85
C GLY A 350 -24.81 -20.54 -4.92
N LEU A 351 -24.89 -19.90 -6.07
CA LEU A 351 -24.32 -18.60 -6.35
C LEU A 351 -25.43 -17.63 -6.75
N SER A 352 -25.44 -16.45 -6.12
CA SER A 352 -26.25 -15.32 -6.53
C SER A 352 -25.37 -14.09 -6.74
N THR A 353 -25.43 -13.53 -7.94
CA THR A 353 -24.68 -12.33 -8.33
C THR A 353 -25.65 -11.30 -8.90
N ILE A 354 -25.72 -10.15 -8.26
CA ILE A 354 -26.57 -9.02 -8.65
C ILE A 354 -25.66 -7.82 -8.89
N PHE A 355 -25.70 -7.27 -10.10
CA PHE A 355 -24.93 -6.08 -10.48
C PHE A 355 -25.86 -5.09 -11.16
N ILE A 356 -26.09 -3.93 -10.52
CA ILE A 356 -26.92 -2.86 -11.08
C ILE A 356 -26.16 -1.53 -11.11
N ASN A 357 -26.17 -0.86 -12.25
CA ASN A 357 -25.51 0.43 -12.48
C ASN A 357 -23.99 0.43 -12.27
N ASN A 358 -23.29 -0.66 -12.52
CA ASN A 358 -21.82 -0.72 -12.34
C ASN A 358 -21.07 -0.47 -13.64
N ILE A 359 -19.78 -0.15 -13.52
CA ILE A 359 -18.81 -0.20 -14.61
C ILE A 359 -17.82 -1.32 -14.31
N ILE A 360 -17.69 -2.30 -15.20
CA ILE A 360 -16.68 -3.38 -15.15
C ILE A 360 -15.83 -3.26 -16.41
N TYR A 361 -14.64 -2.71 -16.27
CA TYR A 361 -13.78 -2.37 -17.41
C TYR A 361 -12.29 -2.55 -17.07
N GLY A 362 -11.45 -2.60 -18.10
CA GLY A 362 -10.02 -2.78 -17.93
C GLY A 362 -9.32 -3.02 -19.26
N SER A 363 -8.11 -3.57 -19.17
CA SER A 363 -7.22 -3.81 -20.32
C SER A 363 -7.49 -5.12 -21.07
N LEU A 364 -8.19 -6.09 -20.49
CA LEU A 364 -8.46 -7.39 -21.12
C LEU A 364 -9.75 -7.39 -21.93
N THR A 365 -9.86 -8.26 -22.93
CA THR A 365 -11.09 -8.43 -23.73
C THR A 365 -12.26 -8.96 -22.89
N ARG A 366 -11.96 -9.78 -21.87
CA ARG A 366 -12.92 -10.34 -20.92
C ARG A 366 -12.58 -9.85 -19.51
N GLU A 367 -13.42 -8.97 -18.96
CA GLU A 367 -13.26 -8.46 -17.59
C GLU A 367 -14.22 -9.08 -16.59
N LEU A 368 -15.18 -9.88 -17.05
CA LEU A 368 -16.14 -10.59 -16.22
C LEU A 368 -16.24 -12.03 -16.70
N GLU A 369 -16.13 -12.98 -15.77
CA GLU A 369 -16.22 -14.40 -16.05
C GLU A 369 -16.91 -15.16 -14.93
N PHE A 370 -17.54 -16.27 -15.32
CA PHE A 370 -18.23 -17.19 -14.44
C PHE A 370 -17.74 -18.61 -14.71
N ASP A 371 -17.50 -19.37 -13.65
CA ASP A 371 -17.24 -20.81 -13.73
C ASP A 371 -18.33 -21.59 -13.01
N LYS A 372 -19.33 -22.01 -13.80
CA LYS A 372 -20.47 -22.80 -13.34
C LYS A 372 -20.23 -24.28 -13.61
N LYS A 373 -20.28 -25.10 -12.56
CA LYS A 373 -20.24 -26.57 -12.66
C LYS A 373 -21.46 -27.25 -12.05
N GLY A 374 -22.09 -26.62 -11.06
CA GLY A 374 -23.19 -27.19 -10.31
C GLY A 374 -24.53 -27.09 -11.03
N THR A 375 -25.46 -27.93 -10.57
CA THR A 375 -26.88 -27.90 -10.98
C THR A 375 -27.74 -27.06 -10.04
N GLY A 376 -27.16 -26.56 -8.94
CA GLY A 376 -27.83 -25.72 -7.95
C GLY A 376 -28.16 -24.31 -8.46
N LEU A 377 -28.66 -23.48 -7.54
CA LEU A 377 -29.01 -22.10 -7.84
C LEU A 377 -27.81 -21.32 -8.39
N PHE A 378 -27.98 -20.71 -9.56
CA PHE A 378 -26.98 -19.88 -10.20
C PHE A 378 -27.66 -18.64 -10.79
N ILE A 379 -27.74 -17.58 -9.99
CA ILE A 379 -28.39 -16.32 -10.37
C ILE A 379 -27.34 -15.34 -10.88
N THR A 380 -27.57 -14.82 -12.08
CA THR A 380 -26.80 -13.72 -12.69
C THR A 380 -27.77 -12.61 -13.10
N ASP A 381 -28.01 -11.67 -12.19
CA ASP A 381 -28.88 -10.51 -12.44
C ASP A 381 -28.05 -9.25 -12.70
N PHE A 382 -27.88 -8.92 -13.98
CA PHE A 382 -27.05 -7.79 -14.41
C PHE A 382 -27.91 -6.79 -15.17
N GLN A 383 -28.09 -5.60 -14.61
CA GLN A 383 -28.96 -4.56 -15.17
C GLN A 383 -28.23 -3.23 -15.28
N ASN A 384 -28.31 -2.58 -16.44
CA ASN A 384 -27.80 -1.22 -16.65
C ASN A 384 -26.32 -1.06 -16.29
N ASN A 385 -25.48 -2.04 -16.60
CA ASN A 385 -24.03 -1.95 -16.37
C ASN A 385 -23.29 -1.59 -17.67
N LEU A 386 -22.05 -1.09 -17.54
CA LEU A 386 -21.09 -0.99 -18.64
C LEU A 386 -20.02 -2.07 -18.46
N ILE A 387 -19.92 -3.02 -19.40
CA ILE A 387 -19.13 -4.25 -19.24
C ILE A 387 -18.20 -4.46 -20.43
N ARG A 388 -16.91 -4.70 -20.16
CA ARG A 388 -15.95 -5.21 -21.16
C ARG A 388 -15.94 -6.74 -21.14
N THR A 389 -16.43 -7.36 -22.21
CA THR A 389 -16.50 -8.83 -22.34
C THR A 389 -16.70 -9.28 -23.77
N ASP A 390 -16.09 -10.40 -24.14
CA ASP A 390 -16.37 -11.13 -25.39
C ASP A 390 -17.61 -12.04 -25.28
N ILE A 391 -18.21 -12.17 -24.09
CA ILE A 391 -19.45 -12.95 -23.83
C ILE A 391 -20.58 -12.00 -23.38
N GLN A 392 -21.47 -11.65 -24.30
CA GLN A 392 -22.56 -10.67 -24.08
C GLN A 392 -23.91 -11.35 -23.78
N THR A 393 -23.98 -12.18 -22.73
CA THR A 393 -25.17 -12.99 -22.40
C THR A 393 -25.97 -12.46 -21.20
N LEU A 394 -25.56 -11.35 -20.59
CA LEU A 394 -26.09 -10.85 -19.32
C LEU A 394 -27.29 -9.90 -19.47
N GLY A 395 -27.95 -9.91 -20.64
CA GLY A 395 -29.15 -9.12 -20.92
C GLY A 395 -28.87 -7.79 -21.64
N ASN A 396 -29.92 -7.27 -22.30
CA ASN A 396 -29.85 -6.16 -23.25
C ASN A 396 -29.85 -4.76 -22.60
N SER A 397 -30.14 -4.66 -21.30
CA SER A 397 -30.07 -3.37 -20.58
C SER A 397 -28.63 -2.93 -20.30
N ASN A 398 -27.66 -3.83 -20.44
CA ASN A 398 -26.24 -3.53 -20.28
C ASN A 398 -25.64 -2.96 -21.57
N ILE A 399 -24.60 -2.16 -21.41
CA ILE A 399 -23.76 -1.63 -22.47
C ILE A 399 -22.50 -2.49 -22.53
N TYR A 400 -22.16 -3.03 -23.68
CA TYR A 400 -21.00 -3.90 -23.86
C TYR A 400 -19.92 -3.23 -24.70
N ASN A 401 -18.65 -3.38 -24.27
CA ASN A 401 -17.44 -3.06 -25.04
C ASN A 401 -17.33 -1.63 -25.57
N GLN A 402 -18.08 -0.69 -24.99
CA GLN A 402 -17.92 0.74 -25.23
C GLN A 402 -16.96 1.32 -24.19
N ASP A 403 -16.05 2.19 -24.62
CA ASP A 403 -15.08 2.80 -23.71
C ASP A 403 -15.79 3.74 -22.72
N PRO A 404 -15.59 3.59 -21.39
CA PRO A 404 -16.10 4.54 -20.40
C PRO A 404 -15.56 5.96 -20.58
N LEU A 405 -14.43 6.14 -21.28
CA LEU A 405 -13.71 7.41 -21.42
C LEU A 405 -13.23 8.00 -20.10
N PHE A 406 -12.78 7.15 -19.16
CA PHE A 406 -12.20 7.61 -17.88
C PHE A 406 -11.16 8.71 -18.11
N ILE A 407 -11.24 9.81 -17.34
CA ILE A 407 -10.43 11.02 -17.56
C ILE A 407 -8.93 10.72 -17.65
N ASN A 408 -8.38 9.94 -16.69
CA ASN A 408 -6.98 9.53 -16.75
C ASN A 408 -6.70 8.31 -15.85
N THR A 409 -6.77 7.12 -16.45
CA THR A 409 -6.53 5.85 -15.74
C THR A 409 -5.10 5.70 -15.20
N ARG A 410 -4.09 6.29 -15.86
CA ARG A 410 -2.68 6.27 -15.39
C ARG A 410 -2.45 7.13 -14.15
N LYS A 411 -3.29 8.14 -13.94
CA LYS A 411 -3.31 8.99 -12.73
C LYS A 411 -4.41 8.58 -11.76
N GLU A 412 -4.92 7.34 -11.86
CA GLU A 412 -5.97 6.80 -11.01
C GLU A 412 -7.28 7.62 -11.00
N ASN A 413 -7.53 8.41 -12.06
CA ASN A 413 -8.72 9.25 -12.19
C ASN A 413 -9.76 8.54 -13.07
N TYR A 414 -10.70 7.89 -12.40
CA TYR A 414 -11.81 7.12 -13.00
C TYR A 414 -13.12 7.90 -13.07
N LYS A 415 -13.07 9.23 -12.97
CA LYS A 415 -14.22 10.08 -13.27
C LYS A 415 -14.52 10.05 -14.78
N LEU A 416 -15.74 10.44 -15.13
CA LEU A 416 -16.25 10.38 -16.50
C LEU A 416 -16.45 11.78 -17.07
N PRO A 417 -16.11 12.01 -18.36
CA PRO A 417 -16.48 13.22 -19.08
C PRO A 417 -17.98 13.18 -19.47
N ALA A 418 -18.54 14.34 -19.82
CA ALA A 418 -19.96 14.46 -20.15
C ALA A 418 -20.40 13.65 -21.38
N ASN A 419 -19.48 13.32 -22.28
CA ASN A 419 -19.73 12.52 -23.48
C ASN A 419 -19.52 11.01 -23.27
N SER A 420 -19.29 10.55 -22.05
CA SER A 420 -19.18 9.12 -21.75
C SER A 420 -20.50 8.41 -22.01
N VAL A 421 -20.43 7.20 -22.55
CA VAL A 421 -21.60 6.33 -22.77
C VAL A 421 -22.32 5.93 -21.48
N ALA A 422 -21.66 6.06 -20.33
CA ALA A 422 -22.22 5.74 -19.02
C ALA A 422 -23.13 6.86 -18.45
N VAL A 423 -23.10 8.06 -19.01
CA VAL A 423 -23.88 9.20 -18.50
C VAL A 423 -25.37 9.01 -18.82
N GLY A 424 -26.23 9.11 -17.79
CA GLY A 424 -27.68 9.04 -17.95
C GLY A 424 -28.23 7.66 -18.30
N LYS A 425 -27.54 6.57 -17.90
CA LYS A 425 -27.90 5.18 -18.25
C LYS A 425 -28.29 4.30 -17.07
N GLY A 426 -28.17 4.81 -15.85
CA GLY A 426 -28.48 4.09 -14.63
C GLY A 426 -29.97 3.84 -14.45
N LYS A 427 -30.30 2.63 -14.00
CA LYS A 427 -31.61 2.28 -13.47
C LYS A 427 -31.92 3.11 -12.22
N ASP A 428 -33.19 3.45 -12.03
CA ASP A 428 -33.67 4.08 -10.79
C ASP A 428 -33.51 3.11 -9.60
N LEU A 429 -32.75 3.54 -8.60
CA LEU A 429 -32.49 2.79 -7.37
C LEU A 429 -33.18 3.41 -6.14
N THR A 430 -34.09 4.37 -6.31
CA THR A 430 -34.79 5.04 -5.19
C THR A 430 -35.57 4.08 -4.27
N THR A 431 -36.00 2.93 -4.80
CA THR A 431 -36.69 1.88 -4.04
C THR A 431 -35.74 0.86 -3.38
N ASN A 432 -34.43 0.93 -3.65
CA ASN A 432 -33.45 0.07 -3.00
C ASN A 432 -33.33 0.46 -1.52
N SER A 433 -33.30 -0.55 -0.63
CA SER A 433 -33.22 -0.33 0.83
C SER A 433 -31.99 0.46 1.28
N TYR A 434 -30.91 0.46 0.48
CA TYR A 434 -29.68 1.21 0.75
C TYR A 434 -29.63 2.60 0.11
N PHE A 435 -30.70 3.03 -0.59
CA PHE A 435 -30.66 4.26 -1.37
C PHE A 435 -30.31 5.49 -0.52
N ASN A 436 -31.10 5.77 0.50
CA ASN A 436 -30.93 6.95 1.34
C ASN A 436 -29.60 6.96 2.10
N SER A 437 -29.05 5.79 2.42
CA SER A 437 -27.83 5.66 3.22
C SER A 437 -26.55 5.71 2.40
N TYR A 438 -26.52 5.14 1.20
CA TYR A 438 -25.27 4.90 0.46
C TYR A 438 -25.34 5.12 -1.07
N LEU A 439 -26.53 5.28 -1.66
CA LEU A 439 -26.65 5.42 -3.13
C LEU A 439 -27.31 6.73 -3.58
N SER A 440 -27.82 7.56 -2.67
CA SER A 440 -28.39 8.87 -2.99
C SER A 440 -27.35 9.88 -3.49
N LYS A 441 -26.07 9.60 -3.19
CA LYS A 441 -24.92 10.40 -3.60
C LYS A 441 -23.83 9.53 -4.23
N ASP A 442 -22.99 10.14 -5.03
CA ASP A 442 -21.77 9.53 -5.56
C ASP A 442 -20.62 9.59 -4.55
N LEU A 443 -19.45 9.09 -4.94
CA LEU A 443 -18.26 9.04 -4.10
C LEU A 443 -17.72 10.45 -3.74
N GLU A 444 -18.10 11.50 -4.47
CA GLU A 444 -17.75 12.91 -4.22
C GLU A 444 -18.87 13.73 -3.57
N GLN A 445 -19.91 13.06 -3.06
CA GLN A 445 -21.10 13.67 -2.44
C GLN A 445 -22.03 14.43 -3.39
N ASN A 446 -21.90 14.27 -4.71
CA ASN A 446 -22.86 14.80 -5.66
C ASN A 446 -24.16 13.98 -5.58
N ASN A 447 -25.31 14.66 -5.55
CA ASN A 447 -26.61 13.99 -5.56
C ASN A 447 -26.82 13.25 -6.87
N ARG A 448 -27.32 12.03 -6.80
CA ARG A 448 -27.69 11.26 -8.00
C ARG A 448 -29.07 11.66 -8.50
N ILE A 449 -29.16 11.94 -9.79
CA ILE A 449 -30.42 12.22 -10.48
C ILE A 449 -30.64 11.07 -11.46
N PHE A 450 -31.81 10.42 -11.40
CA PHE A 450 -32.09 9.29 -12.29
C PHE A 450 -32.68 9.74 -13.64
N PRO A 451 -32.29 9.10 -14.76
CA PRO A 451 -31.30 8.02 -14.85
C PRO A 451 -29.89 8.53 -14.53
N SER A 452 -29.20 7.86 -13.61
CA SER A 452 -27.90 8.31 -13.09
C SER A 452 -26.76 7.94 -14.02
N VAL A 453 -25.59 8.51 -13.80
CA VAL A 453 -24.35 7.99 -14.38
C VAL A 453 -24.05 6.61 -13.80
N LEU A 454 -23.59 5.68 -14.64
CA LEU A 454 -23.13 4.36 -14.18
C LEU A 454 -21.84 4.49 -13.36
N GLY A 455 -21.68 3.62 -12.36
CA GLY A 455 -20.50 3.57 -11.52
C GLY A 455 -20.53 4.57 -10.36
N CYS A 456 -19.38 4.74 -9.70
CA CYS A 456 -19.30 5.44 -8.41
C CYS A 456 -19.24 6.97 -8.49
N TYR A 457 -19.28 7.57 -9.68
CA TYR A 457 -19.21 9.02 -9.87
C TYR A 457 -20.42 9.52 -10.65
N GLU A 458 -21.01 10.62 -10.21
CA GLU A 458 -22.04 11.37 -10.92
C GLU A 458 -21.39 12.51 -11.72
N LYS A 459 -22.11 13.05 -12.71
CA LYS A 459 -21.60 14.11 -13.59
C LYS A 459 -22.57 15.25 -13.76
#